data_AF-A0A8C5CGN6-F1
#
_entry.id   AF-A0A8C5CGN6-F1
#
_cell.length_a   1.000
_cell.length_b   1.000
_cell.length_c   1.000
_cell.angle_alpha   90.00
_cell.angle_beta   90.00
_cell.angle_gamma   90.00
#
_symmetry.space_group_name_H-M   'P 1'
#
loop_
_entity.id
_entity.type
_entity.pdbx_description
1 polymer ?
#
loop_
_entity_poly.entity_id
_entity_poly.type
_entity_poly.pdbx_seq_one_letter_code
_entity_poly.pdbx_strand_id
1 'polypeptide(L)'
;MCHIPVFCWITATVLVDILKKSQKEEMPKTVTQMYSYFLWVQSIQGDRKYHGRAETDPYWGPESRKIIVSLGKLAFNQLKKGNLIFYEADLAECHIDIKEASVYSGVFTKIFKEECGLYQDKVFCFVHLSLQEFLAALYVFLSFINDGVNLLSEEPPTSGEDKLLLLYQNGVDKALQSENGQLDLFLRFLLGLSLETNQIVLRGLLGQTGTSSLTNTKTVSYIKEKIDGDLSPERSMNLFHCLNELNDRSLVKEIEQYLTSGRLSRKSLSLLLNCQLWPSSY
;
A
#
# COMPACT_ATOMS: atom_id res chain seq x y z
N MET A 1 -7.24 8.63 9.87
CA MET A 1 -7.88 8.11 8.63
C MET A 1 -9.23 8.77 8.38
N CYS A 2 -10.20 8.74 9.29
CA CYS A 2 -11.58 9.16 9.00
C CYS A 2 -11.85 10.68 8.81
N HIS A 3 -10.84 11.52 8.58
CA HIS A 3 -11.06 12.92 8.17
C HIS A 3 -11.24 13.05 6.65
N ILE A 4 -10.83 12.05 5.87
CA ILE A 4 -11.01 12.01 4.42
C ILE A 4 -12.15 11.04 4.07
N PRO A 5 -13.14 11.45 3.25
CA PRO A 5 -14.31 10.62 2.92
C PRO A 5 -13.98 9.22 2.38
N VAL A 6 -12.95 9.09 1.52
CA VAL A 6 -12.58 7.78 0.97
C VAL A 6 -12.10 6.83 2.06
N PHE A 7 -11.36 7.32 3.05
CA PHE A 7 -10.89 6.50 4.17
C PHE A 7 -12.05 6.09 5.09
N CYS A 8 -13.06 6.95 5.27
CA CYS A 8 -14.30 6.56 5.96
C CYS A 8 -15.01 5.43 5.22
N TRP A 9 -15.12 5.55 3.89
CA TRP A 9 -15.77 4.53 3.06
C TRP A 9 -15.03 3.19 3.06
N ILE A 10 -13.70 3.21 2.93
CA ILE A 10 -12.85 2.00 3.06
C ILE A 10 -13.04 1.36 4.43
N THR A 11 -12.94 2.15 5.50
CA THR A 11 -13.08 1.66 6.87
C THR A 11 -14.47 1.06 7.09
N ALA A 12 -15.54 1.76 6.68
CA ALA A 12 -16.91 1.26 6.81
C ALA A 12 -17.12 -0.05 6.04
N THR A 13 -16.58 -0.17 4.83
CA THR A 13 -16.68 -1.38 4.00
C THR A 13 -16.04 -2.58 4.70
N VAL A 14 -14.83 -2.39 5.26
CA VAL A 14 -14.12 -3.44 5.99
C VAL A 14 -14.84 -3.79 7.29
N LEU A 15 -15.26 -2.80 8.07
CA LEU A 15 -15.94 -3.02 9.35
C LEU A 15 -17.27 -3.76 9.18
N VAL A 16 -18.07 -3.39 8.18
CA VAL A 16 -19.34 -4.06 7.89
C VAL A 16 -19.13 -5.54 7.57
N ASP A 17 -18.07 -5.88 6.85
CA ASP A 17 -17.77 -7.28 6.51
C ASP A 17 -17.28 -8.08 7.73
N ILE A 18 -16.37 -7.53 8.53
CA ILE A 18 -15.88 -8.15 9.77
C ILE A 18 -17.03 -8.40 10.75
N LEU A 19 -17.91 -7.41 10.95
CA LEU A 19 -19.05 -7.52 11.88
C LEU A 19 -20.07 -8.59 11.45
N LYS A 20 -20.29 -8.79 10.15
CA LYS A 20 -21.20 -9.83 9.64
C LYS A 20 -20.68 -11.24 9.89
N LYS A 21 -19.35 -11.44 9.91
CA LYS A 21 -18.72 -12.77 9.99
C LYS A 21 -18.72 -13.39 11.40
N SER A 22 -19.30 -12.74 12.41
CA SER A 22 -19.61 -13.29 13.74
C SER A 22 -18.43 -13.96 14.49
N GLN A 23 -17.18 -13.77 14.05
CA GLN A 23 -15.98 -14.35 14.66
C GLN A 23 -14.98 -13.28 15.09
N LYS A 24 -14.12 -13.68 16.04
CA LYS A 24 -12.97 -12.96 16.63
C LYS A 24 -11.88 -12.56 15.59
N GLU A 25 -12.24 -12.10 14.40
CA GLU A 25 -11.24 -11.53 13.49
C GLU A 25 -10.65 -10.27 14.12
N GLU A 26 -9.31 -10.21 14.13
CA GLU A 26 -8.61 -9.08 14.71
C GLU A 26 -8.77 -7.85 13.80
N MET A 27 -9.13 -6.73 14.42
CA MET A 27 -9.35 -5.48 13.70
C MET A 27 -8.06 -5.00 13.05
N PRO A 28 -8.10 -4.45 11.82
CA PRO A 28 -6.93 -3.90 11.16
C PRO A 28 -6.27 -2.82 12.02
N LYS A 29 -4.97 -3.00 12.33
CA LYS A 29 -4.20 -2.09 13.19
C LYS A 29 -3.39 -1.06 12.41
N THR A 30 -3.10 -1.34 11.14
CA THR A 30 -2.31 -0.48 10.26
C THR A 30 -3.09 -0.11 9.01
N VAL A 31 -2.63 0.92 8.28
CA VAL A 31 -3.30 1.34 7.04
C VAL A 31 -3.15 0.25 5.98
N THR A 32 -1.99 -0.39 5.90
CA THR A 32 -1.77 -1.50 4.96
C THR A 32 -2.71 -2.67 5.22
N GLN A 33 -2.93 -3.00 6.50
CA GLN A 33 -3.88 -4.05 6.87
C GLN A 33 -5.31 -3.68 6.46
N MET A 34 -5.72 -2.43 6.71
CA MET A 34 -7.03 -1.93 6.30
C MET A 34 -7.24 -2.05 4.79
N TYR A 35 -6.23 -1.68 3.99
CA TYR A 35 -6.29 -1.77 2.53
C TYR A 35 -6.26 -3.21 2.01
N SER A 36 -5.51 -4.09 2.68
CA SER A 36 -5.49 -5.52 2.36
C SER A 36 -6.85 -6.17 2.57
N TYR A 37 -7.50 -5.88 3.71
CA TYR A 37 -8.88 -6.31 3.97
C TYR A 37 -9.86 -5.69 2.97
N PHE A 38 -9.72 -4.41 2.67
CA PHE A 38 -10.59 -3.73 1.72
C PHE A 38 -10.52 -4.38 0.33
N LEU A 39 -9.31 -4.63 -0.19
CA LEU A 39 -9.12 -5.30 -1.48
C LEU A 39 -9.71 -6.72 -1.47
N TRP A 40 -9.54 -7.45 -0.36
CA TRP A 40 -10.15 -8.76 -0.19
C TRP A 40 -11.69 -8.71 -0.24
N VAL A 41 -12.31 -7.78 0.47
CA VAL A 41 -13.77 -7.57 0.44
C VAL A 41 -14.24 -7.19 -0.97
N GLN A 42 -13.52 -6.30 -1.66
CA GLN A 42 -13.84 -5.92 -3.04
C GLN A 42 -13.77 -7.13 -3.99
N SER A 43 -12.76 -8.00 -3.83
CA SER A 43 -12.65 -9.21 -4.66
C SER A 43 -13.79 -10.19 -4.42
N ILE A 44 -14.21 -10.40 -3.18
CA ILE A 44 -15.36 -11.26 -2.87
C ILE A 44 -16.64 -10.69 -3.47
N GLN A 45 -16.87 -9.39 -3.30
CA GLN A 45 -18.07 -8.73 -3.83
C GLN A 45 -18.09 -8.76 -5.36
N GLY A 46 -16.94 -8.54 -6.00
CA GLY A 46 -16.77 -8.64 -7.44
C GLY A 46 -17.08 -10.04 -7.97
N ASP A 47 -16.47 -11.07 -7.37
CA ASP A 47 -16.70 -12.47 -7.77
C ASP A 47 -18.17 -12.88 -7.61
N ARG A 48 -18.83 -12.48 -6.52
CA ARG A 48 -20.26 -12.79 -6.31
C ARG A 48 -21.15 -12.10 -7.34
N LYS A 49 -20.91 -10.82 -7.60
CA LYS A 49 -21.79 -10.00 -8.44
C LYS A 49 -21.70 -10.36 -9.92
N TYR A 50 -20.54 -10.83 -10.39
CA TYR A 50 -20.30 -11.01 -11.82
C TYR A 50 -19.92 -12.43 -12.24
N HIS A 51 -19.36 -13.25 -11.34
CA HIS A 51 -18.97 -14.63 -11.64
C HIS A 51 -19.86 -15.68 -10.97
N GLY A 52 -20.89 -15.26 -10.20
CA GLY A 52 -21.87 -16.16 -9.59
C GLY A 52 -21.29 -17.17 -8.60
N ARG A 53 -20.08 -16.91 -8.06
CA ARG A 53 -19.40 -17.79 -7.12
C ARG A 53 -20.11 -17.88 -5.77
N ALA A 54 -20.13 -19.09 -5.20
CA ALA A 54 -20.71 -19.35 -3.89
C ALA A 54 -19.76 -18.94 -2.76
N GLU A 55 -20.28 -18.69 -1.55
CA GLU A 55 -19.44 -18.32 -0.39
C GLU A 55 -18.42 -19.41 -0.01
N THR A 56 -18.63 -20.64 -0.46
CA THR A 56 -17.78 -21.81 -0.21
C THR A 56 -16.62 -21.95 -1.18
N ASP A 57 -16.57 -21.15 -2.25
CA ASP A 57 -15.50 -21.21 -3.25
C ASP A 57 -14.16 -20.72 -2.67
N PRO A 58 -13.01 -21.21 -3.17
CA PRO A 58 -11.71 -20.73 -2.73
C PRO A 58 -11.61 -19.22 -2.85
N TYR A 59 -11.17 -18.58 -1.77
CA TYR A 59 -10.90 -17.14 -1.74
C TYR A 59 -9.91 -16.80 -2.86
N TRP A 60 -10.22 -15.74 -3.63
CA TRP A 60 -9.51 -15.28 -4.83
C TRP A 60 -9.67 -16.22 -6.04
N GLY A 61 -10.70 -15.99 -6.87
CA GLY A 61 -10.82 -16.65 -8.17
C GLY A 61 -9.63 -16.38 -9.10
N PRO A 62 -9.32 -17.28 -10.05
CA PRO A 62 -8.24 -17.07 -11.01
C PRO A 62 -8.44 -15.79 -11.84
N GLU A 63 -9.69 -15.45 -12.16
CA GLU A 63 -10.08 -14.20 -12.83
C GLU A 63 -9.76 -13.00 -11.94
N SER A 64 -10.23 -13.02 -10.68
CA SER A 64 -9.96 -12.02 -9.64
C SER A 64 -8.46 -11.77 -9.41
N ARG A 65 -7.65 -12.84 -9.38
CA ARG A 65 -6.20 -12.73 -9.23
C ARG A 65 -5.58 -12.03 -10.42
N LYS A 66 -5.94 -12.45 -11.64
CA LYS A 66 -5.39 -11.91 -12.89
C LYS A 66 -5.68 -10.41 -13.02
N ILE A 67 -6.92 -9.99 -12.76
CA ILE A 67 -7.31 -8.59 -12.87
C ILE A 67 -6.63 -7.71 -11.82
N ILE A 68 -6.47 -8.18 -10.58
CA ILE A 68 -5.77 -7.42 -9.53
C ILE A 68 -4.29 -7.24 -9.84
N VAL A 69 -3.61 -8.28 -10.33
CA VAL A 69 -2.21 -8.17 -10.78
C VAL A 69 -2.09 -7.17 -11.92
N SER A 70 -3.03 -7.20 -12.87
CA SER A 70 -3.04 -6.28 -14.02
C SER A 70 -3.31 -4.83 -13.59
N LEU A 71 -4.27 -4.61 -12.68
CA LEU A 71 -4.54 -3.31 -12.07
C LEU A 71 -3.35 -2.81 -11.25
N GLY A 72 -2.63 -3.69 -10.54
CA GLY A 72 -1.40 -3.36 -9.84
C GLY A 72 -0.28 -2.93 -10.77
N LYS A 73 -0.10 -3.62 -11.90
CA LYS A 73 0.85 -3.24 -12.96
C LYS A 73 0.52 -1.85 -13.51
N LEU A 74 -0.75 -1.61 -13.84
CA LEU A 74 -1.21 -0.30 -14.29
C LEU A 74 -0.94 0.77 -13.23
N ALA A 75 -1.29 0.51 -11.97
CA ALA A 75 -1.09 1.44 -10.87
C ALA A 75 0.38 1.83 -10.70
N PHE A 76 1.29 0.86 -10.75
CA PHE A 76 2.74 1.10 -10.68
C PHE A 76 3.25 1.92 -11.86
N ASN A 77 2.86 1.55 -13.09
CA ASN A 77 3.29 2.25 -14.29
C ASN A 77 2.82 3.72 -14.29
N GLN A 78 1.56 3.96 -13.90
CA GLN A 78 1.02 5.32 -13.85
C GLN A 78 1.56 6.12 -12.66
N LEU A 79 1.83 5.46 -11.52
CA LEU A 79 2.48 6.11 -10.37
C LEU A 79 3.88 6.62 -10.74
N LYS A 80 4.68 5.80 -11.44
CA LYS A 80 6.01 6.21 -11.96
C LYS A 80 5.94 7.39 -12.93
N LYS A 81 4.89 7.46 -13.75
CA LYS A 81 4.67 8.55 -14.70
C LYS A 81 4.09 9.82 -14.04
N GLY A 82 3.61 9.73 -12.80
CA GLY A 82 2.90 10.85 -12.14
C GLY A 82 1.47 11.05 -12.62
N ASN A 83 0.88 10.04 -13.25
CA ASN A 83 -0.44 10.13 -13.86
C ASN A 83 -1.53 9.67 -12.89
N LEU A 84 -2.58 10.49 -12.76
CA LEU A 84 -3.82 10.16 -12.04
C LEU A 84 -4.93 9.69 -12.98
N ILE A 85 -4.84 10.07 -14.26
CA ILE A 85 -5.79 9.74 -15.31
C ILE A 85 -5.03 9.02 -16.42
N PHE A 86 -5.63 7.98 -16.97
CA PHE A 86 -5.06 7.15 -18.02
C PHE A 86 -6.15 6.71 -19.02
N TYR A 87 -5.72 6.18 -20.16
CA TYR A 87 -6.57 5.95 -21.34
C TYR A 87 -6.69 4.47 -21.69
N GLU A 88 -7.56 4.13 -22.66
CA GLU A 88 -7.73 2.74 -23.12
C GLU A 88 -6.40 2.09 -23.57
N ALA A 89 -5.47 2.87 -24.14
CA ALA A 89 -4.15 2.38 -24.52
C ALA A 89 -3.31 1.90 -23.31
N ASP A 90 -3.35 2.63 -22.19
CA ASP A 90 -2.66 2.24 -20.96
C ASP A 90 -3.25 0.95 -20.36
N LEU A 91 -4.57 0.77 -20.46
CA LEU A 91 -5.24 -0.47 -20.05
C LEU A 91 -4.81 -1.65 -20.93
N ALA A 92 -4.73 -1.45 -22.24
CA ALA A 92 -4.34 -2.48 -23.20
C ALA A 92 -2.89 -2.95 -22.98
N GLU A 93 -1.97 -2.04 -22.66
CA GLU A 93 -0.57 -2.35 -22.30
C GLU A 93 -0.46 -3.24 -21.05
N CYS A 94 -1.42 -3.10 -20.13
CA CYS A 94 -1.53 -3.92 -18.93
C CYS A 94 -2.44 -5.14 -19.10
N HIS A 95 -2.92 -5.42 -20.32
CA HIS A 95 -3.83 -6.52 -20.65
C HIS A 95 -5.12 -6.53 -19.84
N ILE A 96 -5.66 -5.34 -19.55
CA ILE A 96 -6.89 -5.16 -18.79
C ILE A 96 -8.09 -5.11 -19.73
N ASP A 97 -9.01 -6.06 -19.59
CA ASP A 97 -10.34 -5.93 -20.18
C ASP A 97 -11.18 -4.92 -19.37
N ILE A 98 -11.72 -3.91 -20.05
CA ILE A 98 -12.49 -2.82 -19.42
C ILE A 98 -13.73 -3.37 -18.69
N LYS A 99 -14.40 -4.41 -19.24
CA LYS A 99 -15.57 -5.03 -18.61
C LYS A 99 -15.18 -5.77 -17.35
N GLU A 100 -14.05 -6.48 -17.36
CA GLU A 100 -13.51 -7.17 -16.18
C GLU A 100 -13.06 -6.17 -15.10
N ALA A 101 -12.38 -5.08 -15.48
CA ALA A 101 -11.97 -4.03 -14.55
C ALA A 101 -13.17 -3.32 -13.91
N SER A 102 -14.26 -3.13 -14.65
CA SER A 102 -15.48 -2.48 -14.17
C SER A 102 -16.17 -3.24 -13.02
N VAL A 103 -15.83 -4.52 -12.82
CA VAL A 103 -16.28 -5.32 -11.66
C VAL A 103 -15.72 -4.76 -10.36
N TYR A 104 -14.52 -4.17 -10.40
CA TYR A 104 -13.83 -3.56 -9.27
C TYR A 104 -14.14 -2.07 -9.18
N SER A 105 -15.40 -1.67 -9.32
CA SER A 105 -15.82 -0.27 -9.33
C SER A 105 -15.46 0.50 -8.05
N GLY A 106 -15.22 -0.21 -6.94
CA GLY A 106 -14.73 0.36 -5.69
C GLY A 106 -13.23 0.69 -5.67
N VAL A 107 -12.48 0.26 -6.68
CA VAL A 107 -11.03 0.43 -6.80
C VAL A 107 -10.69 1.27 -8.03
N PHE A 108 -11.39 0.98 -9.13
CA PHE A 108 -11.15 1.50 -10.46
C PHE A 108 -12.45 2.11 -11.00
N THR A 109 -12.38 3.30 -11.59
CA THR A 109 -13.56 3.94 -12.19
C THR A 109 -13.29 4.42 -13.61
N LYS A 110 -14.35 4.34 -14.42
CA LYS A 110 -14.41 4.90 -15.76
C LYS A 110 -15.09 6.25 -15.68
N ILE A 111 -14.45 7.28 -16.23
CA ILE A 111 -14.98 8.63 -16.35
C ILE A 111 -15.16 8.91 -17.85
N PHE A 112 -16.26 9.57 -18.21
CA PHE A 112 -16.47 10.05 -19.57
C PHE A 112 -15.92 11.47 -19.68
N LYS A 113 -15.00 11.72 -20.61
CA LYS A 113 -14.63 13.08 -21.00
C LYS A 113 -15.49 13.47 -22.20
N GLU A 114 -16.41 14.41 -22.00
CA GLU A 114 -17.25 14.93 -23.07
C GLU A 114 -16.56 16.15 -23.69
N GLU A 115 -15.89 15.96 -24.83
CA GLU A 115 -15.46 17.08 -25.67
C GLU A 115 -16.56 17.38 -26.69
N CYS A 116 -16.91 18.66 -26.85
CA CYS A 116 -18.07 19.15 -27.58
C CYS A 116 -18.43 18.34 -28.84
N GLY A 117 -19.48 17.52 -28.75
CA GLY A 117 -20.36 17.18 -29.86
C GLY A 117 -20.25 15.79 -30.48
N LEU A 118 -19.06 15.15 -30.59
CA LEU A 118 -18.96 13.89 -31.37
C LEU A 118 -17.95 12.83 -30.87
N TYR A 119 -17.00 13.17 -29.97
CA TYR A 119 -16.03 12.19 -29.42
C TYR A 119 -16.13 12.15 -27.89
N GLN A 120 -16.57 11.00 -27.35
CA GLN A 120 -16.46 10.69 -25.92
C GLN A 120 -15.21 9.86 -25.68
N ASP A 121 -14.09 10.53 -25.43
CA ASP A 121 -12.90 9.83 -24.97
C ASP A 121 -13.16 9.27 -23.56
N LYS A 122 -13.03 7.95 -23.44
CA LYS A 122 -13.14 7.28 -22.16
C LYS A 122 -11.81 7.44 -21.44
N VAL A 123 -11.87 8.06 -20.28
CA VAL A 123 -10.73 8.22 -19.39
C VAL A 123 -10.98 7.39 -18.14
N PHE A 124 -9.91 6.97 -17.50
CA PHE A 124 -9.98 6.08 -16.36
C PHE A 124 -9.07 6.60 -15.24
N CYS A 125 -9.45 6.32 -14.01
CA CYS A 125 -8.62 6.59 -12.85
C CYS A 125 -8.92 5.56 -11.75
N PHE A 126 -8.02 5.48 -10.78
CA PHE A 126 -8.36 4.84 -9.52
C PHE A 126 -9.28 5.78 -8.73
N VAL A 127 -10.17 5.20 -7.92
CA VAL A 127 -11.13 5.98 -7.10
C VAL A 127 -10.41 7.00 -6.22
N HIS A 128 -9.19 6.68 -5.79
CA HIS A 128 -8.33 7.59 -5.05
C HIS A 128 -6.85 7.23 -5.24
N LEU A 129 -5.95 8.22 -5.11
CA LEU A 129 -4.49 8.02 -5.24
C LEU A 129 -3.97 6.95 -4.27
N SER A 130 -4.48 6.90 -3.04
CA SER A 130 -4.08 5.87 -2.08
C SER A 130 -4.36 4.44 -2.53
N LEU A 131 -5.40 4.21 -3.34
CA LEU A 131 -5.68 2.90 -3.93
C LEU A 131 -4.69 2.58 -5.05
N GLN A 132 -4.32 3.58 -5.86
CA GLN A 132 -3.26 3.46 -6.85
C GLN A 132 -1.91 3.11 -6.17
N GLU A 133 -1.52 3.84 -5.13
CA GLU A 133 -0.28 3.57 -4.40
C GLU A 133 -0.28 2.21 -3.71
N PHE A 134 -1.41 1.79 -3.12
CA PHE A 134 -1.55 0.47 -2.51
C PHE A 134 -1.39 -0.66 -3.55
N LEU A 135 -2.09 -0.55 -4.68
CA LEU A 135 -2.01 -1.54 -5.75
C LEU A 135 -0.62 -1.58 -6.40
N ALA A 136 0.03 -0.42 -6.54
CA ALA A 136 1.41 -0.34 -7.01
C ALA A 136 2.37 -1.06 -6.05
N ALA A 137 2.24 -0.81 -4.73
CA ALA A 137 3.06 -1.48 -3.72
C ALA A 137 2.82 -2.99 -3.71
N LEU A 138 1.55 -3.41 -3.82
CA LEU A 138 1.18 -4.81 -3.93
C LEU A 138 1.79 -5.46 -5.19
N TYR A 139 1.77 -4.79 -6.33
CA TYR A 139 2.38 -5.29 -7.56
C TYR A 139 3.89 -5.45 -7.46
N VAL A 140 4.58 -4.47 -6.88
CA VAL A 140 6.03 -4.56 -6.62
C VAL A 140 6.35 -5.73 -5.70
N PHE A 141 5.57 -5.88 -4.63
CA PHE A 141 5.73 -6.99 -3.69
C PHE A 141 5.47 -8.35 -4.34
N LEU A 142 4.39 -8.48 -5.12
CA LEU A 142 4.05 -9.70 -5.87
C LEU A 142 5.12 -10.07 -6.90
N SER A 143 5.59 -9.10 -7.68
CA SER A 143 6.63 -9.32 -8.69
C SER A 143 7.94 -9.79 -8.06
N PHE A 144 8.26 -9.26 -6.87
CA PHE A 144 9.44 -9.70 -6.13
C PHE A 144 9.29 -11.11 -5.56
N ILE A 145 8.17 -11.41 -4.89
CA ILE A 145 7.97 -12.71 -4.23
C ILE A 145 7.79 -13.84 -5.25
N ASN A 146 7.08 -13.60 -6.35
CA ASN A 146 6.80 -14.63 -7.35
C ASN A 146 7.92 -14.79 -8.38
N ASP A 147 8.48 -13.67 -8.86
CA ASP A 147 9.40 -13.68 -10.01
C ASP A 147 10.84 -13.30 -9.61
N GLY A 148 11.08 -12.89 -8.35
CA GLY A 148 12.39 -12.44 -7.88
C GLY A 148 12.83 -11.09 -8.43
N VAL A 149 11.91 -10.33 -9.05
CA VAL A 149 12.21 -9.08 -9.74
C VAL A 149 12.03 -7.89 -8.80
N ASN A 150 13.11 -7.15 -8.56
CA ASN A 150 13.05 -5.88 -7.83
C ASN A 150 12.76 -4.72 -8.79
N LEU A 151 11.49 -4.37 -8.96
CA LEU A 151 11.06 -3.25 -9.82
C LEU A 151 11.52 -1.86 -9.33
N LEU A 152 12.05 -1.77 -8.11
CA LEU A 152 12.59 -0.55 -7.53
C LEU A 152 14.10 -0.38 -7.80
N SER A 153 14.78 -1.37 -8.38
CA SER A 153 16.18 -1.28 -8.78
C SER A 153 16.34 -1.35 -10.30
N GLU A 154 17.32 -0.62 -10.84
CA GLU A 154 17.80 -0.82 -12.21
C GLU A 154 18.99 -1.79 -12.27
N GLU A 155 19.58 -2.09 -11.11
CA GLU A 155 20.70 -3.02 -11.01
C GLU A 155 20.26 -4.49 -11.11
N PRO A 156 21.08 -5.36 -11.72
CA PRO A 156 20.78 -6.77 -11.83
C PRO A 156 20.63 -7.43 -10.44
N PRO A 157 19.82 -8.50 -10.32
CA PRO A 157 19.53 -9.13 -9.04
C PRO A 157 20.84 -9.66 -8.41
N THR A 158 21.19 -9.12 -7.25
CA THR A 158 22.32 -9.59 -6.43
C THR A 158 22.06 -11.03 -5.96
N SER A 159 23.03 -11.94 -6.13
CA SER A 159 22.92 -13.30 -5.57
C SER A 159 23.09 -13.27 -4.05
N GLY A 160 22.13 -13.79 -3.27
CA GLY A 160 22.26 -13.92 -1.82
C GLY A 160 20.92 -13.91 -1.06
N GLU A 161 20.97 -14.22 0.23
CA GLU A 161 19.81 -14.30 1.15
C GLU A 161 19.19 -12.93 1.47
N ASP A 162 19.87 -11.81 1.20
CA ASP A 162 19.41 -10.46 1.60
C ASP A 162 18.63 -9.70 0.48
N LYS A 163 18.12 -10.38 -0.56
CA LYS A 163 17.37 -9.73 -1.65
C LYS A 163 16.11 -8.98 -1.18
N LEU A 164 15.38 -9.54 -0.21
CA LEU A 164 14.15 -8.92 0.29
C LEU A 164 14.45 -7.69 1.16
N LEU A 165 15.55 -7.72 1.91
CA LEU A 165 16.04 -6.54 2.62
C LEU A 165 16.37 -5.41 1.63
N LEU A 166 17.08 -5.74 0.54
CA LEU A 166 17.42 -4.77 -0.52
C LEU A 166 16.18 -4.17 -1.18
N LEU A 167 15.10 -4.94 -1.39
CA LEU A 167 13.83 -4.38 -1.88
C LEU A 167 13.33 -3.25 -0.97
N TYR A 168 13.29 -3.51 0.34
CA TYR A 168 12.79 -2.53 1.30
C TYR A 168 13.73 -1.34 1.46
N GLN A 169 15.05 -1.55 1.47
CA GLN A 169 16.04 -0.47 1.49
C GLN A 169 15.90 0.42 0.26
N ASN A 170 15.80 -0.17 -0.94
CA ASN A 170 15.59 0.58 -2.18
C ASN A 170 14.26 1.36 -2.15
N GLY A 171 13.21 0.79 -1.57
CA GLY A 171 11.95 1.50 -1.35
C GLY A 171 12.11 2.71 -0.44
N VAL A 172 12.79 2.56 0.69
CA VAL A 172 13.09 3.65 1.62
C VAL A 172 13.88 4.75 0.92
N ASP A 173 14.96 4.39 0.24
CA ASP A 173 15.82 5.38 -0.42
C ASP A 173 15.09 6.10 -1.56
N LYS A 174 14.29 5.39 -2.37
CA LYS A 174 13.48 6.02 -3.42
C LYS A 174 12.43 6.97 -2.88
N ALA A 175 11.78 6.65 -1.76
CA ALA A 175 10.83 7.56 -1.14
C ALA A 175 11.52 8.80 -0.57
N LEU A 176 12.71 8.65 0.01
CA LEU A 176 13.51 9.78 0.50
C LEU A 176 14.03 10.69 -0.62
N GLN A 177 14.32 10.13 -1.80
CA GLN A 177 14.70 10.89 -3.00
C GLN A 177 13.52 11.59 -3.67
N SER A 178 12.28 11.22 -3.35
CA SER A 178 11.08 11.85 -3.93
C SER A 178 10.88 13.24 -3.32
N GLU A 179 11.05 14.29 -4.13
CA GLU A 179 10.90 15.68 -3.68
C GLU A 179 9.51 15.94 -3.05
N ASN A 180 8.45 15.45 -3.70
CA ASN A 180 7.06 15.75 -3.35
C ASN A 180 6.38 14.68 -2.47
N GLY A 181 7.10 13.66 -2.01
CA GLY A 181 6.53 12.61 -1.15
C GLY A 181 5.52 11.70 -1.84
N GLN A 182 5.55 11.68 -3.17
CA GLN A 182 4.65 10.88 -4.00
C GLN A 182 4.76 9.37 -3.73
N LEU A 183 5.85 8.93 -3.12
CA LEU A 183 6.10 7.54 -2.77
C LEU A 183 5.92 7.25 -1.27
N ASP A 184 5.46 8.23 -0.48
CA ASP A 184 5.40 8.09 0.97
C ASP A 184 4.37 7.03 1.39
N LEU A 185 3.15 7.13 0.85
CA LEU A 185 2.11 6.16 1.16
C LEU A 185 2.34 4.82 0.44
N PHE A 186 2.88 4.85 -0.79
CA PHE A 186 3.42 3.65 -1.45
C PHE A 186 4.42 2.89 -0.57
N LEU A 187 5.41 3.57 0.01
CA LEU A 187 6.44 2.95 0.85
C LEU A 187 5.82 2.31 2.09
N ARG A 188 4.91 3.03 2.74
CA ARG A 188 4.18 2.51 3.91
C ARG A 188 3.46 1.21 3.59
N PHE A 189 2.79 1.14 2.44
CA PHE A 189 2.14 -0.08 1.98
C PHE A 189 3.14 -1.20 1.68
N LEU A 190 4.23 -0.89 0.98
CA LEU A 190 5.25 -1.88 0.63
C LEU A 190 5.86 -2.53 1.89
N LEU A 191 6.19 -1.71 2.89
CA LEU A 191 6.72 -2.19 4.16
C LEU A 191 5.65 -2.92 4.99
N GLY A 192 4.42 -2.42 5.03
CA GLY A 192 3.33 -3.12 5.71
C GLY A 192 3.06 -4.51 5.13
N LEU A 193 3.19 -4.69 3.82
CA LEU A 193 3.03 -6.00 3.16
C LEU A 193 4.08 -7.03 3.61
N SER A 194 5.19 -6.61 4.25
CA SER A 194 6.18 -7.51 4.84
C SER A 194 5.67 -8.26 6.07
N LEU A 195 4.58 -7.79 6.69
CA LEU A 195 4.02 -8.43 7.87
C LEU A 195 3.12 -9.61 7.50
N GLU A 196 3.32 -10.73 8.22
CA GLU A 196 2.54 -11.95 8.02
C GLU A 196 1.04 -11.72 8.15
N THR A 197 0.60 -10.82 9.05
CA THR A 197 -0.81 -10.46 9.23
C THR A 197 -1.47 -9.95 7.95
N ASN A 198 -0.73 -9.20 7.12
CA ASN A 198 -1.21 -8.68 5.85
C ASN A 198 -1.14 -9.76 4.76
N GLN A 199 -0.09 -10.59 4.81
CA GLN A 199 0.08 -11.68 3.86
C GLN A 199 -0.95 -12.79 4.03
N ILE A 200 -1.44 -13.05 5.24
CA ILE A 200 -2.52 -14.01 5.51
C ILE A 200 -3.80 -13.59 4.77
N VAL A 201 -4.18 -12.31 4.84
CA VAL A 201 -5.37 -11.77 4.16
C VAL A 201 -5.24 -11.91 2.64
N LEU A 202 -4.03 -11.74 2.12
CA LEU A 202 -3.70 -11.79 0.69
C LEU A 202 -3.13 -13.15 0.25
N ARG A 203 -3.27 -14.20 1.06
CA ARG A 203 -2.61 -15.50 0.82
C ARG A 203 -2.98 -16.12 -0.53
N GLY A 204 -4.23 -15.94 -0.96
CA GLY A 204 -4.67 -16.40 -2.28
C GLY A 204 -4.08 -15.62 -3.47
N LEU A 205 -3.40 -14.50 -3.24
CA LEU A 205 -2.61 -13.77 -4.24
C LEU A 205 -1.10 -14.07 -4.13
N LEU A 206 -0.58 -14.23 -2.92
CA LEU A 206 0.86 -14.24 -2.61
C LEU A 206 1.54 -15.63 -2.65
N GLY A 207 0.79 -16.74 -2.67
CA GLY A 207 1.40 -18.07 -2.62
C GLY A 207 1.98 -18.43 -1.24
N GLN A 208 3.12 -19.13 -1.19
CA GLN A 208 3.82 -19.44 0.07
C GLN A 208 4.64 -18.24 0.54
N THR A 209 4.37 -17.79 1.76
CA THR A 209 4.97 -16.61 2.39
C THR A 209 6.41 -16.86 2.81
N GLY A 210 7.35 -16.04 2.30
CA GLY A 210 8.79 -16.14 2.56
C GLY A 210 9.40 -14.95 3.30
N THR A 211 8.62 -14.24 4.14
CA THR A 211 9.15 -13.08 4.87
C THR A 211 9.65 -13.48 6.25
N SER A 212 10.96 -13.29 6.51
CA SER A 212 11.55 -13.62 7.81
C SER A 212 11.44 -12.45 8.79
N SER A 213 11.16 -12.74 10.06
CA SER A 213 11.20 -11.75 11.16
C SER A 213 12.55 -11.04 11.28
N LEU A 214 13.63 -11.72 10.87
CA LEU A 214 14.98 -11.16 10.78
C LEU A 214 15.06 -10.02 9.75
N THR A 215 14.44 -10.18 8.57
CA THR A 215 14.41 -9.14 7.53
C THR A 215 13.69 -7.89 8.02
N ASN A 216 12.57 -8.05 8.72
CA ASN A 216 11.83 -6.93 9.30
C ASN A 216 12.65 -6.21 10.37
N THR A 217 13.36 -6.95 11.23
CA THR A 217 14.27 -6.35 12.23
C THR A 217 15.39 -5.53 11.57
N LYS A 218 16.04 -6.06 10.53
CA LYS A 218 17.08 -5.32 9.78
C LYS A 218 16.50 -4.08 9.10
N THR A 219 15.31 -4.17 8.52
CA THR A 219 14.60 -3.06 7.87
C THR A 219 14.25 -1.96 8.88
N VAL A 220 13.75 -2.32 10.05
CA VAL A 220 13.48 -1.38 11.16
C VAL A 220 14.76 -0.66 11.59
N SER A 221 15.87 -1.38 11.72
CA SER A 221 17.17 -0.78 12.05
C SER A 221 17.60 0.25 11.00
N TYR A 222 17.46 -0.10 9.72
CA TYR A 222 17.79 0.80 8.61
C TYR A 222 16.93 2.07 8.62
N ILE A 223 15.63 1.94 8.85
CA ILE A 223 14.72 3.10 8.93
C ILE A 223 15.12 4.02 10.10
N LYS A 224 15.46 3.45 11.27
CA LYS A 224 15.90 4.24 12.44
C LYS A 224 17.21 4.97 12.17
N GLU A 225 18.16 4.33 11.49
CA GLU A 225 19.41 4.97 11.05
C GLU A 225 19.14 6.17 10.14
N LYS A 226 18.20 6.04 9.17
CA LYS A 226 17.80 7.15 8.29
C LYS A 226 17.15 8.29 9.07
N ILE A 227 16.28 7.99 10.05
CA ILE A 227 15.65 9.00 10.92
C ILE A 227 16.69 9.74 11.77
N ASP A 228 17.75 9.06 12.20
CA ASP A 228 18.84 9.66 12.98
C ASP A 228 19.78 10.54 12.14
N GLY A 229 19.64 10.52 10.82
CA GLY A 229 20.34 11.40 9.88
C GLY A 229 19.72 12.79 9.73
N ASP A 230 20.22 13.56 8.76
CA ASP A 230 19.74 14.91 8.45
C ASP A 230 18.58 14.84 7.43
N LEU A 231 17.39 14.47 7.90
CA LEU A 231 16.17 14.45 7.10
C LEU A 231 15.27 15.64 7.41
N SER A 232 14.51 16.09 6.41
CA SER A 232 13.44 17.06 6.66
C SER A 232 12.40 16.48 7.63
N PRO A 233 11.66 17.34 8.37
CA PRO A 233 10.59 16.90 9.26
C PRO A 233 9.58 15.98 8.57
N GLU A 234 9.19 16.30 7.33
CA GLU A 234 8.22 15.56 6.53
C GLU A 234 8.73 14.15 6.18
N ARG A 235 10.00 14.04 5.77
CA ARG A 235 10.64 12.75 5.44
C ARG A 235 10.79 11.87 6.68
N SER A 236 11.21 12.48 7.80
CA SER A 236 11.28 11.80 9.10
C SER A 236 9.91 11.29 9.54
N MET A 237 8.86 12.09 9.33
CA MET A 237 7.48 11.72 9.66
C MET A 237 6.98 10.54 8.82
N ASN A 238 7.27 10.53 7.52
CA ASN A 238 6.93 9.38 6.69
C ASN A 238 7.62 8.09 7.19
N LEU A 239 8.91 8.15 7.52
CA LEU A 239 9.63 7.00 8.07
C LEU A 239 9.09 6.55 9.43
N PHE A 240 8.64 7.48 10.27
CA PHE A 240 7.95 7.13 11.51
C PHE A 240 6.62 6.40 11.24
N HIS A 241 5.85 6.82 10.24
CA HIS A 241 4.66 6.08 9.81
C HIS A 241 5.01 4.69 9.26
N CYS A 242 6.13 4.55 8.54
CA CYS A 242 6.63 3.26 8.08
C CYS A 242 6.94 2.30 9.25
N LEU A 243 7.54 2.80 10.34
CA LEU A 243 7.76 2.00 11.56
C LEU A 243 6.44 1.51 12.18
N ASN A 244 5.40 2.35 12.18
CA ASN A 244 4.07 1.95 12.64
C ASN A 244 3.45 0.85 11.75
N GLU A 245 3.63 0.92 10.43
CA GLU A 245 3.19 -0.15 9.52
C GLU A 245 3.93 -1.47 9.76
N LEU A 246 5.16 -1.42 10.28
CA LEU A 246 5.97 -2.58 10.70
C LEU A 246 5.68 -3.04 12.14
N ASN A 247 4.68 -2.46 12.81
CA ASN A 247 4.37 -2.68 14.24
C ASN A 247 5.52 -2.32 15.22
N ASP A 248 6.52 -1.55 14.80
CA ASP A 248 7.54 -1.02 15.70
C ASP A 248 6.99 0.22 16.43
N ARG A 249 6.74 0.07 17.73
CA ARG A 249 6.27 1.15 18.62
C ARG A 249 7.38 1.69 19.53
N SER A 250 8.65 1.41 19.22
CA SER A 250 9.76 1.77 20.11
C SER A 250 9.91 3.28 20.25
N LEU A 251 9.83 4.02 19.13
CA LEU A 251 9.90 5.48 19.14
C LEU A 251 8.68 6.13 19.81
N VAL A 252 7.47 5.56 19.63
CA VAL A 252 6.27 6.01 20.36
C VAL A 252 6.49 5.90 21.87
N LYS A 253 7.00 4.77 22.35
CA LYS A 253 7.30 4.55 23.76
C LYS A 253 8.37 5.52 24.28
N GLU A 254 9.39 5.82 23.47
CA GLU A 254 10.42 6.80 23.83
C GLU A 254 9.81 8.20 24.00
N ILE A 255 8.91 8.60 23.10
CA ILE A 255 8.18 9.88 23.19
C ILE A 255 7.24 9.90 24.41
N GLU A 256 6.50 8.83 24.68
CA GLU A 256 5.62 8.73 25.86
C GLU A 256 6.40 8.77 27.18
N GLN A 257 7.53 8.06 27.25
CA GLN A 257 8.44 8.09 28.40
C GLN A 257 9.03 9.49 28.62
N TYR A 258 9.32 10.20 27.53
CA TYR A 258 9.73 11.59 27.59
C TYR A 258 8.63 12.48 28.18
N LEU A 259 7.40 12.40 27.63
CA LEU A 259 6.27 13.24 28.06
C LEU A 259 5.92 13.02 29.54
N THR A 260 6.13 11.81 30.05
CA THR A 260 5.87 11.45 31.46
C THR A 260 7.02 11.81 32.41
N SER A 261 8.28 11.85 31.93
CA SER A 261 9.46 12.11 32.79
C SER A 261 9.94 13.56 32.81
N GLY A 262 9.54 14.38 31.82
CA GLY A 262 9.91 15.81 31.75
C GLY A 262 11.40 16.08 31.55
N ARG A 263 12.21 15.06 31.23
CA ARG A 263 13.67 15.19 31.02
C ARG A 263 14.01 15.11 29.54
N LEU A 264 14.64 16.17 29.02
CA LEU A 264 15.01 16.31 27.62
C LEU A 264 16.23 15.48 27.26
N SER A 265 16.10 14.56 26.30
CA SER A 265 17.23 14.16 25.46
C SER A 265 17.21 14.99 24.17
N ARG A 266 18.38 15.31 23.61
CA ARG A 266 18.47 16.07 22.34
C ARG A 266 17.74 15.37 21.19
N LYS A 267 17.71 14.03 21.20
CA LYS A 267 17.04 13.17 20.22
C LYS A 267 15.52 13.22 20.35
N SER A 268 15.00 13.22 21.58
CA SER A 268 13.55 13.30 21.82
C SER A 268 13.00 14.68 21.46
N LEU A 269 13.79 15.73 21.64
CA LEU A 269 13.47 17.11 21.23
C LEU A 269 13.34 17.27 19.71
N SER A 270 14.28 16.73 18.93
CA SER A 270 14.22 16.83 17.46
C SER A 270 13.01 16.07 16.90
N LEU A 271 12.70 14.89 17.44
CA LEU A 271 11.50 14.13 17.08
C LEU A 271 10.20 14.88 17.43
N LEU A 272 10.16 15.57 18.57
CA LEU A 272 9.00 16.37 18.97
C LEU A 272 8.82 17.63 18.12
N LEU A 273 9.90 18.33 17.78
CA LEU A 273 9.84 19.48 16.86
C LEU A 273 9.33 19.06 15.48
N ASN A 274 9.74 17.88 15.00
CA ASN A 274 9.23 17.31 13.75
C ASN A 274 7.73 16.93 13.86
N CYS A 275 7.25 16.53 15.03
CA CYS A 275 5.83 16.22 15.28
C CYS A 275 4.95 17.44 15.62
N GLN A 276 5.51 18.54 16.15
CA GLN A 276 4.79 19.73 16.62
C GLN A 276 4.48 20.77 15.53
N LEU A 277 5.16 20.72 14.37
CA LEU A 277 4.91 21.60 13.22
C LEU A 277 3.62 21.28 12.43
N TRP A 278 2.64 20.61 13.07
CA TRP A 278 1.50 20.03 12.38
C TRP A 278 0.30 21.00 12.25
N PRO A 279 -0.13 21.26 11.02
CA PRO A 279 -1.53 21.16 10.62
C PRO A 279 -1.72 19.99 9.65
N SER A 280 -2.70 19.14 9.97
CA SER A 280 -3.22 18.06 9.13
C SER A 280 -3.23 18.44 7.65
N SER A 281 -2.28 17.90 6.89
CA SER A 281 -2.21 18.08 5.43
C SER A 281 -2.21 16.71 4.77
N TYR A 282 -3.37 16.06 4.89
CA TYR A 282 -3.96 15.15 3.90
C TYR A 282 -5.48 15.35 3.99
#